data_AF-A0A540MYQ1-F1
#
_entry.id   AF-A0A540MYQ1-F1
#
_cell.length_a   1.000
_cell.length_b   1.000
_cell.length_c   1.000
_cell.angle_alpha   90.00
_cell.angle_beta   90.00
_cell.angle_gamma   90.00
#
_symmetry.space_group_name_H-M   'P 1'
#
loop_
_entity.id
_entity.type
_entity.pdbx_description
1 polymer ?
#
loop_
_entity_poly.entity_id
_entity_poly.type
_entity_poly.pdbx_seq_one_letter_code
_entity_poly.pdbx_strand_id
1 'polypeptide(L)'
;MPDKELEEDSVTKKSVQGALGILKACLNSKTVKRVVYTSSAAAAVYSDNGRDSVDESTWSDIEYHRSLKLFGTSYVAAKTKTEQIALKFAEENELELVTLLPPLVVGGFLCKTLPASVYLSLSMILGNQDHYKHLMSLLKGIEGYKRPCLLSKKLLSSGFRFKHGLDDMYDEAIQCCKEKGFL
;
A
#
# COMPACT_ATOMS: atom_id res chain seq x y z
N MET A 1 6.81 -18.09 16.89
CA MET A 1 6.04 -17.09 17.64
C MET A 1 4.58 -17.24 17.26
N PRO A 2 3.85 -18.19 17.86
CA PRO A 2 2.48 -18.56 17.45
C PRO A 2 1.50 -17.38 17.47
N ASP A 3 1.68 -16.45 18.41
CA ASP A 3 0.75 -15.33 18.62
C ASP A 3 0.77 -14.30 17.47
N LYS A 4 1.91 -14.09 16.81
CA LYS A 4 2.03 -13.15 15.69
C LYS A 4 1.38 -13.67 14.41
N GLU A 5 1.42 -14.98 14.19
CA GLU A 5 0.75 -15.63 13.04
C GLU A 5 -0.77 -15.63 13.23
N LEU A 6 -1.25 -15.89 14.45
CA LEU A 6 -2.67 -15.78 14.79
C LEU A 6 -3.21 -14.34 14.62
N GLU A 7 -2.40 -13.33 14.94
CA GLU A 7 -2.72 -11.92 14.70
C GLU A 7 -2.77 -11.59 13.20
N GLU A 8 -1.78 -12.05 12.41
CA GLU A 8 -1.75 -11.89 10.95
C GLU A 8 -2.98 -12.50 10.27
N ASP A 9 -3.34 -13.73 10.64
CA ASP A 9 -4.50 -14.42 10.08
C ASP A 9 -5.80 -13.71 10.45
N SER A 10 -5.91 -13.19 11.67
CA SER A 10 -7.06 -12.41 12.12
C SER A 10 -7.21 -11.11 11.33
N VAL A 11 -6.13 -10.35 11.13
CA VAL A 11 -6.12 -9.10 10.35
C VAL A 11 -6.47 -9.38 8.89
N THR A 12 -5.85 -10.40 8.31
CA THR A 12 -6.12 -10.82 6.93
C THR A 12 -7.58 -11.21 6.74
N LYS A 13 -8.12 -12.05 7.62
CA LYS A 13 -9.51 -12.52 7.56
C LYS A 13 -10.50 -11.35 7.62
N LYS A 14 -10.29 -10.39 8.53
CA LYS A 14 -11.12 -9.19 8.63
C LYS A 14 -11.07 -8.34 7.36
N SER A 15 -9.87 -8.13 6.81
CA SER A 15 -9.68 -7.36 5.57
C SER A 15 -10.39 -8.01 4.38
N VAL A 16 -10.23 -9.33 4.21
CA VAL A 16 -10.91 -10.11 3.16
C VAL A 16 -12.42 -10.05 3.30
N GLN A 17 -12.95 -10.28 4.50
CA GLN A 17 -14.39 -10.24 4.76
C GLN A 17 -14.98 -8.85 4.49
N GLY A 18 -14.26 -7.78 4.87
CA GLY A 18 -14.66 -6.41 4.59
C GLY A 18 -14.74 -6.13 3.09
N ALA A 19 -13.69 -6.49 2.33
CA ALA A 19 -13.66 -6.30 0.89
C ALA A 19 -14.78 -7.09 0.19
N LEU A 20 -14.92 -8.38 0.48
CA LEU A 20 -15.98 -9.22 -0.10
C LEU A 20 -17.39 -8.74 0.27
N GLY A 21 -17.60 -8.23 1.48
CA GLY A 21 -18.88 -7.67 1.89
C GLY A 21 -19.31 -6.52 0.99
N ILE A 22 -18.39 -5.58 0.71
CA ILE A 22 -18.64 -4.45 -0.18
C ILE A 22 -18.84 -4.93 -1.63
N LEU A 23 -17.99 -5.82 -2.13
CA LEU A 23 -18.11 -6.33 -3.50
C LEU A 23 -19.43 -7.07 -3.73
N LYS A 24 -19.90 -7.85 -2.76
CA LYS A 24 -21.23 -8.49 -2.80
C LYS A 24 -22.36 -7.46 -2.79
N ALA A 25 -22.22 -6.38 -2.02
CA ALA A 25 -23.20 -5.29 -2.04
C ALA A 25 -23.22 -4.57 -3.39
N CYS A 26 -22.05 -4.35 -4.01
CA CYS A 26 -21.92 -3.77 -5.34
C CYS A 26 -22.51 -4.66 -6.43
N LEU A 27 -22.35 -5.99 -6.34
CA LEU A 27 -22.93 -6.94 -7.28
C LEU A 27 -24.47 -6.86 -7.32
N ASN A 28 -25.09 -6.60 -6.17
CA ASN A 28 -26.53 -6.41 -6.06
C ASN A 28 -26.99 -4.99 -6.44
N SER A 29 -26.05 -4.07 -6.70
CA SER A 29 -26.38 -2.69 -7.05
C SER A 29 -26.78 -2.58 -8.52
N LYS A 30 -27.84 -1.81 -8.79
CA LYS A 30 -28.28 -1.50 -10.15
C LYS A 30 -27.58 -0.28 -10.76
N THR A 31 -26.76 0.43 -9.99
CA THR A 31 -26.17 1.72 -10.39
C THR A 31 -24.65 1.72 -10.37
N VAL A 32 -24.02 0.79 -9.64
CA VAL A 32 -22.55 0.67 -9.60
C VAL A 32 -22.08 0.10 -10.93
N LYS A 33 -21.24 0.86 -11.63
CA LYS A 33 -20.64 0.44 -12.90
C LYS A 33 -19.25 -0.15 -12.74
N ARG A 34 -18.47 0.40 -11.80
CA ARG A 34 -17.09 0.01 -11.54
C ARG A 34 -16.79 0.19 -10.06
N VAL A 35 -16.04 -0.74 -9.50
CA VAL A 35 -15.47 -0.63 -8.16
C VAL A 35 -13.98 -0.32 -8.28
N VAL A 36 -13.49 0.63 -7.48
CA VAL A 36 -12.06 0.90 -7.35
C VAL A 36 -11.62 0.48 -5.95
N TYR A 37 -10.72 -0.49 -5.87
CA TYR A 37 -10.16 -0.97 -4.62
C TYR A 37 -8.75 -0.41 -4.41
N THR A 38 -8.55 0.24 -3.26
CA THR A 38 -7.23 0.73 -2.86
C THR A 38 -6.43 -0.38 -2.18
N SER A 39 -5.57 -1.02 -2.97
CA SER A 39 -4.54 -1.93 -2.49
C SER A 39 -3.34 -1.13 -1.97
N SER A 40 -2.12 -1.62 -2.18
CA SER A 40 -0.87 -1.03 -1.70
C SER A 40 0.29 -1.59 -2.53
N ALA A 41 1.34 -0.80 -2.74
CA ALA A 41 2.59 -1.32 -3.31
C ALA A 41 3.13 -2.53 -2.53
N ALA A 42 2.83 -2.62 -1.23
CA ALA A 42 3.14 -3.76 -0.38
C ALA A 42 2.58 -5.10 -0.89
N ALA A 43 1.59 -5.10 -1.78
CA ALA A 43 1.06 -6.31 -2.40
C ALA A 43 1.94 -6.85 -3.54
N ALA A 44 2.91 -6.08 -4.05
CA ALA A 44 3.71 -6.43 -5.23
C ALA A 44 5.25 -6.34 -5.06
N VAL A 45 5.76 -5.57 -4.09
CA VAL A 45 7.21 -5.22 -4.02
C VAL A 45 8.09 -6.19 -3.22
N TYR A 46 7.54 -7.25 -2.62
CA TYR A 46 8.34 -8.18 -1.80
C TYR A 46 8.44 -9.56 -2.44
N SER A 47 9.50 -9.81 -3.21
CA SER A 47 9.73 -11.09 -3.86
C SER A 47 11.22 -11.37 -4.03
N ASP A 48 11.63 -12.63 -3.96
CA ASP A 48 13.04 -13.06 -4.11
C ASP A 48 13.51 -13.14 -5.58
N ASN A 49 12.83 -12.44 -6.48
CA ASN A 49 13.10 -12.54 -7.92
C ASN A 49 14.29 -11.66 -8.37
N GLY A 50 14.93 -10.94 -7.45
CA GLY A 50 16.08 -10.06 -7.73
C GLY A 50 15.79 -8.92 -8.71
N ARG A 51 14.53 -8.60 -8.98
CA ARG A 51 14.16 -7.58 -9.97
C ARG A 51 14.33 -6.18 -9.39
N ASP A 52 14.84 -5.26 -10.22
CA ASP A 52 14.91 -3.83 -9.88
C ASP A 52 13.55 -3.12 -9.99
N SER A 53 12.60 -3.71 -10.72
CA SER A 53 11.27 -3.15 -10.92
C SER A 53 10.20 -4.22 -11.04
N VAL A 54 8.97 -3.87 -10.65
CA VAL A 54 7.79 -4.74 -10.68
C VAL A 54 6.62 -4.00 -11.33
N ASP A 55 5.70 -4.77 -11.89
CA ASP A 55 4.48 -4.31 -12.54
C ASP A 55 3.26 -5.09 -12.02
N GLU A 56 2.11 -4.92 -12.68
CA GLU A 56 0.84 -5.54 -12.27
C GLU A 56 0.81 -7.07 -12.37
N SER A 57 1.86 -7.71 -12.92
CA SER A 57 1.98 -9.17 -12.99
C SER A 57 2.63 -9.80 -11.75
N THR A 58 3.11 -8.98 -10.81
CA THR A 58 3.91 -9.44 -9.66
C THR A 58 3.10 -9.40 -8.37
N TRP A 59 3.24 -10.45 -7.56
CA TRP A 59 2.71 -10.52 -6.20
C TRP A 59 3.84 -10.59 -5.17
N SER A 60 3.58 -10.05 -3.99
CA SER A 60 4.47 -10.21 -2.85
C SER A 60 4.38 -11.62 -2.27
N ASP A 61 5.54 -12.21 -2.01
CA ASP A 61 5.73 -13.44 -1.27
C ASP A 61 5.79 -13.12 0.23
N ILE A 62 4.77 -13.61 0.95
CA ILE A 62 4.60 -13.35 2.39
C ILE A 62 5.67 -14.09 3.20
N GLU A 63 6.07 -15.29 2.79
CA GLU A 63 7.10 -16.07 3.46
C GLU A 63 8.46 -15.41 3.26
N TYR A 64 8.74 -14.92 2.06
CA TYR A 64 9.92 -14.12 1.79
C TYR A 64 9.94 -12.85 2.63
N HIS A 65 8.86 -12.07 2.67
CA HIS A 65 8.78 -10.90 3.55
C HIS A 65 9.04 -11.26 5.03
N ARG A 66 8.51 -12.39 5.49
CA ARG A 66 8.72 -12.87 6.86
C ARG A 66 10.19 -13.23 7.13
N SER A 67 10.89 -13.82 6.15
CA SER A 67 12.30 -14.18 6.27
C SER A 67 13.21 -12.95 6.40
N LEU A 68 12.83 -11.82 5.77
CA LEU A 68 13.53 -10.53 5.88
C LEU A 68 13.43 -9.90 7.29
N LYS A 69 12.59 -10.43 8.17
CA LYS A 69 12.35 -9.92 9.54
C LYS A 69 11.98 -8.42 9.58
N LEU A 70 11.38 -7.93 8.49
CA LEU A 70 10.89 -6.57 8.39
C LEU A 70 9.61 -6.39 9.21
N PHE A 71 9.37 -5.15 9.65
CA PHE A 71 8.10 -4.80 10.27
C PHE A 71 6.96 -4.84 9.24
N GLY A 72 5.76 -5.25 9.67
CA GLY A 72 4.55 -5.13 8.84
C GLY A 72 4.18 -6.35 8.00
N THR A 73 4.68 -7.56 8.31
CA THR A 73 4.25 -8.80 7.61
C THR A 73 2.74 -8.97 7.61
N SER A 74 2.05 -8.65 8.73
CA SER A 74 0.59 -8.71 8.80
C SER A 74 -0.10 -7.77 7.81
N TYR A 75 0.47 -6.57 7.59
CA TYR A 75 -0.03 -5.62 6.61
C TYR A 75 0.21 -6.12 5.17
N VAL A 76 1.40 -6.65 4.88
CA VAL A 76 1.74 -7.24 3.58
C VAL A 76 0.79 -8.40 3.27
N ALA A 77 0.67 -9.35 4.19
CA ALA A 77 -0.22 -10.50 4.05
C ALA A 77 -1.68 -10.08 3.83
N ALA A 78 -2.19 -9.15 4.63
CA ALA A 78 -3.55 -8.66 4.50
C ALA A 78 -3.78 -7.97 3.14
N LYS A 79 -2.88 -7.10 2.69
CA LYS A 79 -3.01 -6.40 1.40
C LYS A 79 -2.92 -7.35 0.22
N THR A 80 -1.92 -8.24 0.19
CA THR A 80 -1.72 -9.23 -0.88
C THR A 80 -2.93 -10.16 -0.99
N LYS A 81 -3.30 -10.84 0.11
CA LYS A 81 -4.40 -11.83 0.09
C LYS A 81 -5.76 -11.18 -0.20
N THR A 82 -6.02 -9.98 0.34
CA THR A 82 -7.29 -9.28 0.07
C THR A 82 -7.41 -8.88 -1.39
N GLU A 83 -6.33 -8.38 -2.00
CA GLU A 83 -6.36 -8.00 -3.42
C GLU A 83 -6.56 -9.22 -4.33
N GLN A 84 -5.82 -10.31 -4.10
CA GLN A 84 -5.97 -11.56 -4.85
C GLN A 84 -7.42 -12.09 -4.79
N ILE A 85 -8.02 -12.11 -3.60
CA ILE A 85 -9.39 -12.59 -3.41
C ILE A 85 -10.41 -11.63 -4.03
N ALA A 86 -10.19 -10.31 -3.93
CA ALA A 86 -11.06 -9.32 -4.54
C ALA A 86 -11.08 -9.44 -6.07
N LEU A 87 -9.90 -9.60 -6.69
CA LEU A 87 -9.75 -9.81 -8.14
C LEU A 87 -10.44 -11.10 -8.58
N LYS A 88 -10.19 -12.22 -7.88
CA LYS A 88 -10.83 -13.49 -8.17
C LYS A 88 -12.36 -13.41 -8.06
N PHE A 89 -12.87 -12.79 -6.99
CA PHE A 89 -14.31 -12.60 -6.80
C PHE A 89 -14.91 -11.77 -7.93
N ALA A 90 -14.23 -10.70 -8.34
CA ALA A 90 -14.70 -9.83 -9.42
C ALA A 90 -14.74 -10.56 -10.76
N GLU A 91 -13.71 -11.36 -11.07
CA GLU A 91 -13.66 -12.21 -12.27
C GLU A 91 -14.81 -13.23 -12.28
N GLU A 92 -15.02 -13.96 -11.18
CA GLU A 92 -16.06 -14.98 -11.06
C GLU A 92 -17.50 -14.42 -11.15
N ASN A 93 -17.69 -13.13 -10.85
CA ASN A 93 -19.00 -12.49 -10.79
C ASN A 93 -19.18 -11.40 -11.85
N GLU A 94 -18.28 -11.32 -12.83
CA GLU A 94 -18.30 -10.31 -13.92
C GLU A 94 -18.42 -8.86 -13.41
N LEU A 95 -17.85 -8.58 -12.22
CA LEU A 95 -17.87 -7.26 -11.61
C LEU A 95 -16.67 -6.46 -12.11
N GLU A 96 -16.91 -5.27 -12.66
CA GLU A 96 -15.81 -4.41 -13.13
C GLU A 96 -15.02 -3.84 -11.93
N LEU A 97 -13.89 -4.46 -11.62
CA LEU A 97 -12.99 -4.08 -10.53
C LEU A 97 -11.67 -3.52 -11.07
N VAL A 98 -11.25 -2.38 -10.53
CA VAL A 98 -9.92 -1.82 -10.71
C VAL A 98 -9.22 -1.78 -9.36
N THR A 99 -8.03 -2.37 -9.26
CA THR A 99 -7.17 -2.22 -8.08
C THR A 99 -6.10 -1.16 -8.33
N LEU A 100 -5.85 -0.32 -7.34
CA LEU A 100 -4.77 0.66 -7.35
C LEU A 100 -3.78 0.30 -6.25
N LEU A 101 -2.48 0.34 -6.55
CA LEU A 101 -1.40 0.07 -5.60
C LEU A 101 -0.63 1.36 -5.29
N PRO A 102 -1.14 2.25 -4.41
CA PRO A 102 -0.37 3.39 -3.97
C PRO A 102 0.94 2.96 -3.28
N PRO A 103 2.07 3.65 -3.55
CA PRO A 103 3.26 3.57 -2.72
C PRO A 103 3.05 4.46 -1.48
N LEU A 104 4.11 5.11 -0.99
CA LEU A 104 4.01 6.07 0.11
C LEU A 104 3.21 7.31 -0.34
N VAL A 105 2.05 7.54 0.27
CA VAL A 105 1.18 8.69 -0.02
C VAL A 105 1.57 9.89 0.83
N VAL A 106 2.01 10.97 0.20
CA VAL A 106 2.50 12.20 0.84
C VAL A 106 1.80 13.41 0.20
N GLY A 107 1.42 14.39 1.01
CA GLY A 107 0.72 15.60 0.59
C GLY A 107 -0.05 16.24 1.74
N GLY A 108 -0.82 17.29 1.44
CA GLY A 108 -1.75 17.90 2.40
C GLY A 108 -2.85 16.92 2.82
N PHE A 109 -3.36 17.05 4.05
CA PHE A 109 -4.35 16.13 4.60
C PHE A 109 -5.46 16.82 5.38
N LEU A 110 -6.68 16.30 5.26
CA LEU A 110 -7.85 16.86 5.95
C LEU A 110 -8.04 16.32 7.37
N CYS A 111 -7.54 15.11 7.65
CA CYS A 111 -7.73 14.48 8.96
C CYS A 111 -7.11 15.30 10.10
N LYS A 112 -7.65 15.11 11.30
CA LYS A 112 -7.18 15.77 12.52
C LYS A 112 -5.88 15.15 13.06
N THR A 113 -5.64 13.88 12.77
CA THR A 113 -4.42 13.16 13.13
C THR A 113 -3.42 13.19 11.98
N LEU A 114 -2.14 13.10 12.31
CA LEU A 114 -1.08 12.98 11.31
C LEU A 114 -1.18 11.62 10.61
N PRO A 115 -1.37 11.55 9.27
CA PRO A 115 -1.37 10.29 8.55
C PRO A 115 -0.05 9.55 8.74
N ALA A 116 -0.11 8.23 8.95
CA ALA A 116 1.09 7.42 9.16
C ALA A 116 2.09 7.50 7.99
N SER A 117 1.59 7.63 6.74
CA SER A 117 2.44 7.80 5.57
C SER A 117 3.19 9.13 5.55
N VAL A 118 2.52 10.23 5.95
CA VAL A 118 3.13 11.55 6.10
C VAL A 118 4.10 11.59 7.27
N TYR A 119 3.75 10.95 8.40
CA TYR A 119 4.65 10.85 9.54
C TYR A 119 5.94 10.12 9.17
N LEU A 120 5.80 8.98 8.48
CA LEU A 120 6.92 8.20 8.02
C LEU A 120 7.80 8.98 7.02
N SER A 121 7.19 9.68 6.05
CA SER A 121 7.93 10.47 5.05
C SER A 121 8.64 11.67 5.65
N LEU A 122 8.04 12.34 6.63
CA LEU A 122 8.60 13.51 7.32
C LEU A 122 9.37 13.15 8.60
N SER A 123 9.71 11.88 8.81
CA SER A 123 10.33 11.37 10.04
C SER A 123 11.61 12.11 10.43
N MET A 124 12.42 12.53 9.45
CA MET A 124 13.63 13.34 9.68
C MET A 124 13.31 14.72 10.25
N ILE A 125 12.26 15.38 9.75
CA ILE A 125 11.86 16.72 10.18
C ILE A 125 11.20 16.65 11.57
N LEU A 126 10.37 15.62 11.78
CA LEU A 126 9.64 15.40 13.02
C LEU A 126 10.51 14.76 14.14
N GLY A 127 11.79 14.47 13.86
CA GLY A 127 12.74 13.94 14.84
C GLY A 127 12.43 12.52 15.33
N ASN A 128 11.61 11.73 14.62
CA ASN A 128 11.25 10.38 15.05
C ASN A 128 12.25 9.35 14.52
N GLN A 129 13.13 8.86 15.39
CA GLN A 129 14.20 7.93 15.04
C GLN A 129 13.71 6.56 14.56
N ASP A 130 12.60 6.05 15.11
CA ASP A 130 12.08 4.74 14.72
C ASP A 130 11.45 4.78 13.33
N HIS A 131 10.65 5.81 13.04
CA HIS A 131 10.11 6.04 11.71
C HIS A 131 11.23 6.31 10.70
N TYR A 132 12.28 7.02 11.09
CA TYR A 132 13.43 7.24 10.23
C TYR A 132 14.14 5.92 9.87
N LYS A 133 14.40 5.04 10.83
CA LYS A 133 14.96 3.70 10.58
C LYS A 133 14.07 2.89 9.63
N HIS A 134 12.76 2.94 9.84
CA HIS A 134 11.80 2.29 8.95
C HIS A 134 11.87 2.87 7.54
N LEU A 135 11.82 4.20 7.38
CA LEU A 135 11.94 4.87 6.08
C LEU A 135 13.25 4.50 5.38
N MET A 136 14.37 4.45 6.11
CA MET A 136 15.65 4.05 5.53
C MET A 136 15.66 2.60 5.05
N SER A 137 15.04 1.68 5.81
CA SER A 137 14.83 0.31 5.35
C SER A 137 13.94 0.24 4.11
N LEU A 138 12.92 1.11 4.00
CA LEU A 138 12.07 1.20 2.82
C LEU A 138 12.81 1.72 1.57
N LEU A 139 13.70 2.71 1.73
CA LEU A 139 14.37 3.41 0.63
C LEU A 139 15.65 2.72 0.17
N LYS A 140 16.51 2.33 1.12
CA LYS A 140 17.82 1.72 0.84
C LYS A 140 17.75 0.21 0.74
N GLY A 141 16.61 -0.38 1.13
CA GLY A 141 16.53 -1.82 1.37
C GLY A 141 17.25 -2.21 2.66
N ILE A 142 17.46 -3.50 2.83
CA ILE A 142 18.30 -4.08 3.89
C ILE A 142 19.41 -4.91 3.23
N GLU A 143 20.42 -5.31 4.00
CA GLU A 143 21.47 -6.19 3.47
C GLU A 143 20.84 -7.47 2.88
N GLY A 144 21.07 -7.72 1.58
CA GLY A 144 20.46 -8.83 0.85
C GLY A 144 19.07 -8.56 0.24
N TYR A 145 18.44 -7.40 0.46
CA TYR A 145 17.17 -7.04 -0.17
C TYR A 145 17.13 -5.58 -0.61
N LYS A 146 16.97 -5.35 -1.91
CA LYS A 146 16.66 -4.05 -2.49
C LYS A 146 15.20 -4.01 -2.90
N ARG A 147 14.46 -2.99 -2.46
CA ARG A 147 13.05 -2.86 -2.87
C ARG A 147 12.95 -2.48 -4.35
N PRO A 148 12.16 -3.20 -5.16
CA PRO A 148 11.93 -2.85 -6.54
C PRO A 148 11.09 -1.57 -6.69
N CYS A 149 11.30 -0.87 -7.79
CA CYS A 149 10.44 0.22 -8.22
C CYS A 149 9.10 -0.33 -8.76
N LEU A 150 7.97 0.18 -8.27
CA LEU A 150 6.66 -0.14 -8.83
C LEU A 150 6.43 0.74 -10.08
N LEU A 151 6.30 0.10 -11.25
CA LEU A 151 6.12 0.79 -12.51
C LEU A 151 4.69 1.31 -12.68
N SER A 152 4.55 2.56 -13.13
CA SER A 152 3.26 3.17 -13.47
C SER A 152 2.94 3.15 -14.97
N LYS A 153 3.66 2.35 -15.76
CA LYS A 153 3.58 2.35 -17.24
C LYS A 153 2.16 2.09 -17.75
N LYS A 154 1.45 1.10 -17.19
CA LYS A 154 0.07 0.76 -17.58
C LYS A 154 -0.91 1.90 -17.26
N LEU A 155 -0.73 2.55 -16.11
CA LEU A 155 -1.53 3.71 -15.72
C LEU A 155 -1.28 4.87 -16.70
N LEU A 156 -0.02 5.17 -17.00
CA LEU A 156 0.34 6.22 -17.97
C LEU A 156 -0.19 5.91 -19.37
N SER A 157 -0.10 4.65 -19.83
CA SER A 157 -0.63 4.26 -21.15
C SER A 157 -2.15 4.36 -21.25
N SER A 158 -2.87 4.36 -20.12
CA SER A 158 -4.32 4.63 -20.09
C SER A 158 -4.70 6.11 -20.28
N GLY A 159 -3.70 7.00 -20.43
CA GLY A 159 -3.89 8.45 -20.58
C GLY A 159 -3.83 9.24 -19.27
N PHE A 160 -3.56 8.59 -18.14
CA PHE A 160 -3.35 9.26 -16.87
C PHE A 160 -2.11 10.15 -16.90
N ARG A 161 -2.19 11.33 -16.27
CA ARG A 161 -1.05 12.24 -16.09
C ARG A 161 -0.92 12.62 -14.61
N PHE A 162 0.28 12.38 -14.06
CA PHE A 162 0.62 12.91 -12.74
C PHE A 162 0.71 14.43 -12.82
N LYS A 163 0.05 15.10 -11.87
CA LYS A 163 0.03 16.56 -11.79
C LYS A 163 1.11 17.13 -10.88
N HIS A 164 1.52 16.37 -9.87
CA HIS A 164 2.39 16.83 -8.79
C HIS A 164 3.75 16.13 -8.86
N GLY A 165 4.81 16.90 -8.66
CA GLY A 165 6.17 16.42 -8.45
C GLY A 165 6.44 16.12 -6.97
N LEU A 166 7.67 15.67 -6.67
CA LEU A 166 8.08 15.41 -5.29
C LEU A 166 8.05 16.69 -4.44
N ASP A 167 8.55 17.80 -4.97
CA ASP A 167 8.60 19.08 -4.25
C ASP A 167 7.20 19.52 -3.83
N ASP A 168 6.23 19.51 -4.76
CA ASP A 168 4.83 19.83 -4.46
C ASP A 168 4.26 18.95 -3.32
N MET A 169 4.50 17.63 -3.39
CA MET A 169 3.99 16.68 -2.40
C MET A 169 4.55 16.93 -1.00
N TYR A 170 5.85 17.21 -0.90
CA TYR A 170 6.51 17.45 0.39
C TYR A 170 6.21 18.86 0.93
N ASP A 171 6.15 19.88 0.08
CA ASP A 171 5.78 21.24 0.47
C ASP A 171 4.36 21.29 1.02
N GLU A 172 3.40 20.67 0.34
CA GLU A 172 2.00 20.57 0.82
C GLU A 172 1.91 19.82 2.16
N ALA A 173 2.66 18.72 2.32
CA ALA A 173 2.68 17.96 3.57
C ALA A 173 3.27 18.77 4.74
N ILE A 174 4.39 19.45 4.51
CA ILE A 174 5.06 20.29 5.52
C ILE A 174 4.17 21.47 5.90
N GLN A 175 3.57 22.15 4.92
CA GLN A 175 2.69 23.28 5.15
C GLN A 175 1.46 22.86 5.97
N CYS A 176 0.82 21.76 5.59
CA CYS A 176 -0.31 21.20 6.33
C CYS A 176 0.06 20.79 7.77
N CYS A 177 1.26 20.24 7.98
CA CYS A 177 1.76 19.91 9.32
C CYS A 177 1.93 21.17 10.19
N LYS A 178 2.50 22.26 9.65
CA LYS A 178 2.63 23.55 10.35
C LYS A 178 1.27 24.13 10.74
N GLU A 179 0.33 24.17 9.80
CA GLU A 179 -1.03 24.71 10.02
C GLU A 179 -1.80 23.96 11.11
N LYS A 180 -1.52 22.66 11.28
CA LYS A 180 -2.16 21.81 12.29
C LYS A 180 -1.34 21.67 13.57
N GLY A 181 -0.18 22.32 13.68
CA GLY A 181 0.68 22.30 14.87
C GLY A 181 1.43 20.98 15.08
N PHE A 182 1.71 20.21 14.02
CA PHE A 182 2.59 19.05 14.06
C PHE A 182 4.06 19.40 13.83
N LEU A 183 4.33 20.58 13.26
CA LEU A 183 5.65 21.15 12.99
C LEU A 183 5.73 22.60 13.48
#